data_AF-A0A3N1PBN5-F1
#
_entry.id   AF-A0A3N1PBN5-F1
#
_cell.length_a   1.000
_cell.length_b   1.000
_cell.length_c   1.000
_cell.angle_alpha   90.00
_cell.angle_beta   90.00
_cell.angle_gamma   90.00
#
_symmetry.space_group_name_H-M   'P 1'
#
loop_
_entity.id
_entity.type
_entity.pdbx_description
1 polymer ?
#
loop_
_entity_poly.entity_id
_entity_poly.type
_entity_poly.pdbx_seq_one_letter_code
_entity_poly.pdbx_strand_id
1 'polypeptide(L)'
;MSPQLPDPLHALAQEGWTLLGSARLSQSDALGLWQQRFTALAERDQERVANWLQKSVAAGNREKYPAWLRRFVALAAVMIAGALLLLDPKAQGTVFFWVFLPPLLLLLGAVVAHRTRLKLRQRNLALLLAGKG
;
A
#
# COMPACT_ATOMS: atom_id res chain seq x y z
N MET A 1 4.09 6.60 14.44
CA MET A 1 5.52 6.94 14.47
C MET A 1 6.30 5.70 14.07
N SER A 2 6.83 5.66 12.84
CA SER A 2 7.72 4.57 12.44
C SER A 2 9.04 4.71 13.19
N PRO A 3 9.62 3.63 13.74
CA PRO A 3 10.91 3.70 14.41
C PRO A 3 11.96 4.24 13.44
N GLN A 4 12.69 5.28 13.85
CA GLN A 4 13.77 5.85 13.03
C GLN A 4 14.91 4.82 12.96
N LEU A 5 15.16 4.33 11.75
CA LEU A 5 16.35 3.56 11.43
C LEU A 5 17.50 4.53 11.12
N PRO A 6 18.75 4.18 11.47
CA PRO A 6 19.92 4.83 10.92
C PRO A 6 19.85 4.88 9.39
N ASP A 7 20.28 5.98 8.77
CA ASP A 7 20.17 6.22 7.31
C ASP A 7 20.57 5.04 6.40
N PRO A 8 21.70 4.32 6.60
CA PRO A 8 22.07 3.19 5.75
C PRO A 8 21.10 2.01 5.88
N LEU A 9 20.52 1.81 7.06
CA LEU A 9 19.52 0.76 7.30
C LEU A 9 18.14 1.16 6.77
N HIS A 10 17.83 2.46 6.75
CA HIS A 10 16.59 2.94 6.18
C HIS A 10 16.53 2.71 4.67
N ALA A 11 17.63 2.92 3.93
CA ALA A 11 17.70 2.64 2.51
C ALA A 11 17.42 1.15 2.21
N LEU A 12 18.08 0.24 2.91
CA LEU A 12 17.86 -1.20 2.76
C LEU A 12 16.44 -1.61 3.16
N ALA A 13 15.89 -1.02 4.22
CA ALA A 13 14.53 -1.28 4.66
C ALA A 13 13.48 -0.78 3.65
N GLN A 14 13.73 0.35 2.98
CA GLN A 14 12.87 0.84 1.89
C GLN A 14 12.94 -0.05 0.66
N GLU A 15 14.12 -0.53 0.27
CA GLU A 15 14.28 -1.54 -0.78
C GLU A 15 13.51 -2.83 -0.44
N GLY A 16 13.60 -3.30 0.80
CA GLY A 16 12.80 -4.43 1.27
C GLY A 16 11.30 -4.14 1.19
N TRP A 17 10.88 -2.95 1.59
CA TRP A 17 9.48 -2.52 1.56
C TRP A 17 8.87 -2.45 0.15
N THR A 18 9.64 -1.96 -0.82
CA THR A 18 9.20 -1.93 -2.22
C THR A 18 9.09 -3.35 -2.78
N LEU A 19 10.06 -4.21 -2.49
CA LEU A 19 10.04 -5.63 -2.84
C LEU A 19 8.82 -6.34 -2.27
N LEU A 20 8.47 -6.13 -1.00
CA LEU A 20 7.26 -6.71 -0.41
C LEU A 20 5.97 -6.36 -1.17
N GLY A 21 5.92 -5.20 -1.83
CA GLY A 21 4.79 -4.78 -2.67
C GLY A 21 4.75 -5.42 -4.07
N SER A 22 5.79 -6.15 -4.46
CA SER A 22 5.90 -6.81 -5.76
C SER A 22 4.95 -8.01 -5.87
N ALA A 23 4.30 -8.17 -7.02
CA ALA A 23 3.46 -9.33 -7.32
C ALA A 23 4.27 -10.61 -7.57
N ARG A 24 5.55 -10.50 -7.97
CA ARG A 24 6.44 -11.63 -8.30
C ARG A 24 7.76 -11.53 -7.55
N LEU A 25 7.68 -11.50 -6.22
CA LEU A 25 8.87 -11.42 -5.36
C LEU A 25 9.84 -12.60 -5.59
N SER A 26 9.31 -13.82 -5.67
CA SER A 26 10.10 -15.07 -5.77
C SER A 26 10.90 -15.21 -7.07
N GLN A 27 10.62 -14.40 -8.09
CA GLN A 27 11.30 -14.42 -9.39
C GLN A 27 12.17 -13.18 -9.61
N SER A 28 12.34 -12.31 -8.60
CA SER A 28 13.12 -11.10 -8.77
C SER A 28 14.57 -11.31 -8.35
N ASP A 29 15.51 -11.03 -9.25
CA ASP A 29 16.94 -10.98 -8.92
C ASP A 29 17.24 -9.97 -7.80
N ALA A 30 16.40 -8.93 -7.69
CA ALA A 30 16.43 -7.95 -6.62
C ALA A 30 16.18 -8.55 -5.23
N LEU A 31 15.45 -9.66 -5.11
CA LEU A 31 15.28 -10.38 -3.84
C LEU A 31 16.62 -10.99 -3.40
N GLY A 32 17.34 -11.66 -4.29
CA GLY A 32 18.62 -12.28 -4.00
C GLY A 32 19.68 -11.24 -3.61
N LEU A 33 19.75 -10.14 -4.36
CA LEU A 33 20.66 -9.04 -4.07
C LEU A 33 20.34 -8.35 -2.74
N TRP A 34 19.06 -8.17 -2.43
CA TRP A 34 18.62 -7.62 -1.15
C TRP A 34 18.96 -8.58 0.01
N GLN A 35 18.71 -9.88 -0.14
CA GLN A 35 19.03 -10.88 0.88
C GLN A 35 20.53 -10.95 1.15
N GLN A 36 21.37 -10.88 0.11
CA GLN A 36 22.82 -10.84 0.27
C GLN A 36 23.29 -9.61 1.06
N ARG A 37 22.73 -8.44 0.78
CA ARG A 37 23.02 -7.21 1.55
C ARG A 37 22.51 -7.30 2.98
N PHE A 38 21.35 -7.90 3.18
CA PHE A 38 20.75 -8.10 4.49
C PHE A 38 21.57 -9.06 5.35
N THR A 39 22.02 -10.20 4.81
CA THR A 39 22.84 -11.16 5.55
C THR A 39 24.26 -10.65 5.83
N ALA A 40 24.76 -9.71 5.02
CA ALA A 40 26.03 -9.02 5.27
C ALA A 40 25.97 -8.02 6.44
N LEU A 41 24.78 -7.64 6.92
CA LEU A 41 24.64 -6.79 8.10
C LEU A 41 24.95 -7.56 9.39
N ALA A 42 25.40 -6.84 10.43
CA ALA A 42 25.46 -7.39 11.77
C ALA A 42 24.08 -7.84 12.26
N GLU A 43 24.03 -8.90 13.05
CA GLU A 43 22.78 -9.54 13.51
C GLU A 43 21.82 -8.55 14.19
N ARG A 44 22.36 -7.62 14.99
CA ARG A 44 21.59 -6.54 15.62
C ARG A 44 20.89 -5.62 14.61
N ASP A 45 21.54 -5.32 13.49
CA ASP A 45 20.99 -4.46 12.46
C ASP A 45 20.03 -5.21 11.53
N GLN A 46 20.27 -6.50 11.30
CA GLN A 46 19.29 -7.40 10.68
C GLN A 46 17.99 -7.42 11.47
N GLU A 47 18.06 -7.58 12.79
CA GLU A 47 16.89 -7.53 13.67
C GLU A 47 16.17 -6.19 13.61
N ARG A 48 16.90 -5.07 13.57
CA ARG A 48 16.30 -3.72 13.44
C ARG A 48 15.53 -3.57 12.14
N VAL A 49 16.11 -3.98 11.01
CA VAL A 49 15.48 -3.90 9.70
C VAL A 49 14.27 -4.85 9.62
N ALA A 50 14.41 -6.09 10.11
CA ALA A 50 13.31 -7.06 10.17
C ALA A 50 12.14 -6.56 11.04
N ASN A 51 12.44 -6.04 12.23
CA ASN A 51 11.44 -5.46 13.13
C ASN A 51 10.76 -4.24 12.50
N TRP A 52 11.51 -3.39 11.79
CA TRP A 52 10.94 -2.25 11.08
C TRP A 52 10.01 -2.69 9.94
N LEU A 53 10.38 -3.71 9.15
CA LEU A 53 9.54 -4.25 8.08
C LEU A 53 8.27 -4.87 8.65
N GLN A 54 8.38 -5.69 9.70
CA GLN A 54 7.23 -6.28 10.40
C GLN A 54 6.28 -5.21 10.95
N LYS A 55 6.82 -4.20 11.65
CA LYS A 55 6.03 -3.07 12.17
C LYS A 55 5.38 -2.27 11.06
N SER A 56 6.07 -2.06 9.94
CA SER A 56 5.53 -1.32 8.79
C SER A 56 4.42 -2.09 8.09
N VAL A 57 4.55 -3.42 7.94
CA VAL A 57 3.47 -4.27 7.41
C VAL A 57 2.28 -4.29 8.37
N ALA A 58 2.53 -4.42 9.68
CA ALA A 58 1.48 -4.39 10.69
C ALA A 58 0.76 -3.03 10.75
N ALA A 59 1.49 -1.92 10.64
CA ALA A 59 0.95 -0.56 10.59
C ALA A 59 0.13 -0.33 9.32
N GLY A 60 0.65 -0.76 8.15
CA GLY A 60 -0.08 -0.71 6.89
C GLY A 60 -1.37 -1.53 6.91
N ASN A 61 -1.40 -2.64 7.65
CA ASN A 61 -2.62 -3.44 7.82
C ASN A 61 -3.64 -2.81 8.78
N ARG A 62 -3.19 -1.97 9.73
CA ARG A 62 -4.07 -1.18 10.61
C ARG A 62 -4.65 0.04 9.90
N GLU A 63 -3.95 0.59 8.91
CA GLU A 63 -4.42 1.73 8.14
C GLU A 63 -5.51 1.29 7.13
N LYS A 64 -6.78 1.29 7.58
CA LYS A 64 -7.93 0.84 6.77
C LYS A 64 -8.00 1.51 5.38
N TYR A 65 -7.64 2.80 5.30
CA TYR A 65 -7.59 3.58 4.07
C TYR A 65 -6.53 4.70 4.17
N PRO A 66 -5.69 4.91 3.13
CA PRO A 66 -4.72 6.00 3.14
C PRO A 66 -5.44 7.35 3.16
N ALA A 67 -4.82 8.36 3.80
CA ALA A 67 -5.44 9.67 4.02
C ALA A 67 -5.92 10.37 2.74
N TRP A 68 -5.17 10.20 1.63
CA TRP A 68 -5.54 10.76 0.33
C TRP A 68 -6.85 10.16 -0.20
N LEU A 69 -7.06 8.85 -0.03
CA LEU A 69 -8.26 8.14 -0.47
C LEU A 69 -9.48 8.55 0.36
N ARG A 70 -9.31 8.74 1.68
CA ARG A 70 -10.37 9.29 2.55
C ARG A 70 -10.81 10.68 2.11
N ARG A 71 -9.85 11.56 1.79
CA ARG A 71 -10.15 12.92 1.28
C ARG A 71 -10.83 12.88 -0.08
N PHE A 72 -10.39 11.98 -0.96
CA PHE A 72 -10.99 11.83 -2.29
C PHE A 72 -12.44 11.33 -2.22
N VAL A 73 -12.72 10.35 -1.35
CA VAL A 73 -14.08 9.87 -1.08
C VAL A 73 -14.96 10.98 -0.49
N ALA A 74 -14.43 11.76 0.46
CA ALA A 74 -15.18 12.88 1.05
C ALA A 74 -15.51 13.96 0.01
N LEU A 75 -14.54 14.32 -0.85
CA LEU A 75 -14.75 15.28 -1.93
C LEU A 75 -15.78 14.76 -2.95
N ALA A 76 -15.69 13.49 -3.32
CA ALA A 76 -16.66 12.84 -4.21
C ALA A 76 -18.07 12.83 -3.61
N ALA A 77 -18.21 12.55 -2.31
CA ALA A 77 -19.50 12.59 -1.62
C ALA A 77 -20.11 14.00 -1.61
N VAL A 78 -19.29 15.04 -1.38
CA VAL A 78 -19.74 16.44 -1.44
C VAL A 78 -20.16 16.85 -2.85
N MET A 79 -19.40 16.44 -3.88
CA MET A 79 -19.73 16.68 -5.29
C MET A 79 -21.05 16.00 -5.69
N ILE A 80 -21.27 14.75 -5.27
CA ILE A 80 -22.51 14.01 -5.52
C ILE A 80 -23.69 14.69 -4.81
N ALA A 81 -23.52 15.09 -3.54
CA ALA A 81 -24.56 15.78 -2.78
C ALA A 81 -24.91 17.14 -3.42
N GLY A 82 -23.91 17.92 -3.84
CA GLY A 82 -24.11 19.19 -4.55
C GLY A 82 -24.82 19.01 -5.89
N ALA A 83 -24.44 17.99 -6.66
CA ALA A 83 -25.09 17.69 -7.93
C ALA A 83 -26.56 17.25 -7.75
N LEU A 84 -26.86 16.44 -6.72
CA LEU A 84 -28.23 16.03 -6.40
C LEU A 84 -29.13 17.20 -5.99
N LEU A 85 -28.58 18.28 -5.42
CA LEU A 85 -29.32 19.48 -5.05
C LEU A 85 -29.59 20.43 -6.23
N LEU A 86 -28.81 20.34 -7.31
CA LEU A 86 -28.86 21.25 -8.46
C LEU A 86 -29.49 20.63 -9.73
N LEU A 87 -29.70 19.31 -9.77
CA LEU A 87 -30.17 18.60 -10.97
C LEU A 87 -31.69 18.33 -10.95
N ASP A 88 -32.36 18.80 -12.02
CA ASP A 88 -33.77 18.60 -12.34
C ASP A 88 -34.09 17.09 -12.54
N PRO A 89 -35.18 16.54 -11.95
CA PRO A 89 -35.43 15.10 -11.92
C PRO A 89 -35.57 14.39 -13.26
N LYS A 90 -35.79 15.12 -14.35
CA LYS A 90 -35.99 14.54 -15.69
C LYS A 90 -34.69 14.19 -16.44
N ALA A 91 -33.53 14.65 -15.98
CA ALA A 91 -32.22 14.35 -16.58
C ALA A 91 -31.43 13.23 -15.83
N GLN A 92 -32.04 12.65 -14.79
CA GLN A 92 -31.37 11.87 -13.74
C GLN A 92 -30.70 10.55 -14.16
N GLY A 93 -31.18 9.86 -15.20
CA GLY A 93 -30.72 8.50 -15.49
C GLY A 93 -29.35 8.44 -16.16
N THR A 94 -29.18 9.19 -17.25
CA THR A 94 -28.05 8.99 -18.17
C THR A 94 -26.83 9.81 -17.77
N VAL A 95 -27.00 11.10 -17.45
CA VAL A 95 -25.88 12.00 -17.12
C VAL A 95 -25.25 11.64 -15.77
N PHE A 96 -26.08 11.27 -14.79
CA PHE A 96 -25.60 10.87 -13.47
C PHE A 96 -24.71 9.61 -13.57
N PHE A 97 -25.10 8.63 -14.38
CA PHE A 97 -24.33 7.40 -14.55
C PHE A 97 -22.97 7.67 -15.24
N TRP A 98 -22.94 8.44 -16.33
CA TRP A 98 -21.69 8.71 -17.05
C TRP A 98 -20.71 9.63 -16.31
N VAL A 99 -21.22 10.54 -15.47
CA VAL A 99 -20.37 11.48 -14.71
C VAL A 99 -19.88 10.85 -13.39
N PHE A 100 -20.73 10.09 -12.69
CA PHE A 100 -20.39 9.57 -11.36
C PHE A 100 -19.87 8.14 -11.35
N LEU A 101 -20.20 7.29 -12.34
CA LEU A 101 -19.71 5.91 -12.38
C LEU A 101 -18.18 5.81 -12.56
N PRO A 102 -17.53 6.58 -13.47
CA PRO A 102 -16.08 6.50 -13.65
C PRO A 102 -15.27 6.80 -12.37
N PRO A 103 -15.51 7.90 -11.62
CA PRO A 103 -14.78 8.15 -10.38
C PRO A 103 -15.10 7.12 -9.29
N LEU A 104 -16.30 6.54 -9.26
CA LEU A 104 -16.66 5.48 -8.31
C LEU A 104 -15.92 4.17 -8.62
N LEU A 105 -15.81 3.80 -9.90
CA LEU A 105 -15.02 2.66 -10.35
C LEU A 105 -13.53 2.85 -10.07
N LEU A 106 -13.00 4.06 -10.26
CA LEU A 106 -11.61 4.41 -9.89
C LEU A 106 -11.37 4.28 -8.39
N LEU A 107 -12.32 4.71 -7.56
CA LEU A 107 -12.26 4.54 -6.10
C LEU A 107 -12.27 3.06 -5.71
N LEU A 108 -13.19 2.26 -6.27
CA LEU A 108 -13.24 0.82 -6.02
C LEU A 108 -11.95 0.13 -6.47
N GLY A 109 -11.45 0.45 -7.65
CA GLY A 109 -10.18 -0.07 -8.17
C GLY A 109 -8.99 0.27 -7.28
N ALA A 110 -8.91 1.52 -6.81
CA ALA A 110 -7.85 1.95 -5.89
C ALA A 110 -7.93 1.25 -4.53
N VAL A 111 -9.13 1.05 -3.98
CA VAL A 111 -9.35 0.29 -2.73
C VAL A 111 -8.91 -1.16 -2.89
N VAL A 112 -9.34 -1.81 -3.98
CA VAL A 112 -8.99 -3.21 -4.26
C VAL A 112 -7.49 -3.36 -4.46
N ALA A 113 -6.87 -2.49 -5.27
CA ALA A 113 -5.42 -2.46 -5.49
C ALA A 113 -4.63 -2.22 -4.20
N HIS A 114 -5.13 -1.38 -3.30
CA HIS A 114 -4.51 -1.15 -2.00
C HIS A 114 -4.58 -2.38 -1.10
N ARG A 115 -5.77 -3.02 -1.02
CA ARG A 115 -5.95 -4.24 -0.23
C ARG A 115 -5.14 -5.42 -0.76
N THR A 116 -5.06 -5.59 -2.08
CA THR A 116 -4.24 -6.65 -2.67
C THR A 116 -2.76 -6.42 -2.41
N ARG A 117 -2.25 -5.18 -2.52
CA ARG A 117 -0.87 -4.85 -2.15
C ARG A 117 -0.57 -5.12 -0.68
N LEU A 118 -1.49 -4.83 0.24
CA LEU A 118 -1.31 -5.14 1.67
C LEU A 118 -1.25 -6.65 1.94
N LYS A 119 -2.17 -7.43 1.33
CA LYS A 119 -2.15 -8.89 1.42
C LYS A 119 -0.88 -9.49 0.82
N LEU A 120 -0.42 -8.96 -0.32
CA LEU A 120 0.84 -9.35 -0.96
C LEU A 120 2.02 -9.08 -0.02
N ARG A 121 2.10 -7.87 0.57
CA ARG A 121 3.16 -7.52 1.54
C ARG A 121 3.23 -8.46 2.73
N GLN A 122 2.09 -8.90 3.27
CA GLN A 122 2.06 -9.88 4.36
C GLN A 122 2.58 -11.26 3.94
N ARG A 123 2.12 -11.77 2.79
CA ARG A 123 2.61 -13.04 2.23
C ARG A 123 4.10 -12.99 1.92
N ASN A 124 4.52 -11.91 1.28
CA ASN A 124 5.90 -11.68 0.86
C ASN A 124 6.82 -11.44 2.06
N LEU A 125 6.31 -10.96 3.20
CA LEU A 125 7.13 -10.75 4.40
C LEU A 125 7.68 -12.06 4.94
N ALA A 126 6.87 -13.11 4.93
CA ALA A 126 7.36 -14.45 5.26
C ALA A 126 8.48 -14.87 4.30
N LEU A 127 8.30 -14.70 2.99
CA LEU A 127 9.32 -15.07 1.98
C LEU A 127 10.61 -14.24 2.07
N LEU A 128 10.48 -12.93 2.30
CA LEU A 128 11.61 -12.01 2.39
C LEU A 128 12.48 -12.28 3.62
N LEU A 129 11.85 -12.72 4.73
CA LEU A 129 12.52 -13.04 6.00
C LEU A 129 12.81 -14.55 6.19
N ALA A 130 12.25 -15.44 5.38
CA ALA A 130 12.42 -16.90 5.48
C ALA A 130 13.82 -17.39 5.09
N GLY A 131 14.67 -16.56 4.48
CA GLY A 131 16.09 -16.86 4.27
C GLY A 131 16.92 -16.97 5.57
N LYS A 132 16.28 -16.91 6.74
CA LYS A 132 16.85 -17.18 8.08
C LYS A 132 16.67 -18.65 8.55
N GLY A 133 16.09 -19.52 7.71
CA GLY A 133 15.87 -20.95 8.02
C GLY A 133 17.02 -21.84 7.57
#